data_AF-A0A9J5X554-F1
#
_entry.id   AF-A0A9J5X554-F1
#
_cell.length_a   1.000
_cell.length_b   1.000
_cell.length_c   1.000
_cell.angle_alpha   90.00
_cell.angle_beta   90.00
_cell.angle_gamma   90.00
#
_symmetry.space_group_name_H-M   'P 1'
#
loop_
_entity.id
_entity.type
_entity.pdbx_description
1 polymer ?
#
loop_
_entity_poly.entity_id
_entity_poly.type
_entity_poly.pdbx_seq_one_letter_code
_entity_poly.pdbx_strand_id
1 'polypeptide(L)'
;MILMFVPLKGYFQALFGSIEILLYSMHVKNQVLPAAEEAKSIWTNKLGFRKMTDERYLEYSRDFTLTEFNGTSMLEKEVQQTSYEL
;
A
#
# COMPACT_ATOMS: atom_id res chain seq x y z
N MET A 1 1.09 -3.33 -10.47
CA MET A 1 1.61 -1.95 -10.41
C MET A 1 0.55 -1.00 -10.93
N ILE A 2 -0.33 -0.48 -10.07
CA ILE A 2 -1.23 0.62 -10.46
C ILE A 2 -0.41 1.90 -10.36
N LEU A 3 0.16 2.33 -11.49
CA LEU A 3 0.80 3.63 -11.64
C LEU A 3 -0.28 4.70 -11.44
N MET A 4 -0.44 5.23 -10.23
CA MET A 4 -1.24 6.43 -10.02
C MET A 4 -0.34 7.66 -10.01
N PHE A 5 0.25 7.96 -11.17
CA PHE A 5 0.78 9.28 -11.48
C PHE A 5 -0.28 10.07 -12.24
N VAL A 6 -1.38 10.40 -11.57
CA VAL A 6 -2.31 11.41 -12.09
C VAL A 6 -2.58 12.38 -10.94
N PRO A 7 -2.42 13.70 -11.13
CA PRO A 7 -2.77 14.71 -10.13
C PRO A 7 -4.30 14.78 -10.05
N LEU A 8 -4.90 13.77 -9.42
CA LEU A 8 -6.33 13.68 -9.21
C LEU A 8 -6.67 14.44 -7.95
N LYS A 9 -7.31 15.60 -8.12
CA LYS A 9 -7.85 16.48 -7.08
C LYS A 9 -8.69 15.69 -6.06
N GLY A 10 -8.08 15.10 -5.03
CA GLY A 10 -8.74 14.35 -3.95
C GLY A 10 -9.31 12.97 -4.31
N TYR A 11 -9.61 12.66 -5.58
CA TYR A 11 -10.23 11.39 -5.96
C TYR A 11 -9.41 10.15 -5.60
N PHE A 12 -8.08 10.24 -5.67
CA PHE A 12 -7.24 9.13 -5.23
C PHE A 12 -7.44 8.82 -3.75
N GLN A 13 -7.52 9.84 -2.91
CA GLN A 13 -7.69 9.67 -1.47
C GLN A 13 -9.05 9.05 -1.16
N ALA A 14 -10.13 9.51 -1.82
CA ALA A 14 -11.46 8.92 -1.67
C ALA A 14 -11.50 7.45 -2.13
N LEU A 15 -10.91 7.15 -3.29
CA LEU A 15 -10.82 5.78 -3.80
C LEU A 15 -9.99 4.88 -2.88
N PHE A 16 -8.81 5.35 -2.48
CA PHE A 16 -7.91 4.61 -1.61
C PHE A 16 -8.58 4.35 -0.25
N GLY A 17 -9.20 5.37 0.36
CA GLY A 17 -9.98 5.21 1.58
C GLY A 17 -11.14 4.21 1.43
N SER A 18 -11.84 4.21 0.30
CA SER A 18 -12.89 3.22 0.01
C SER A 18 -12.34 1.80 -0.06
N ILE A 19 -11.16 1.62 -0.66
CA ILE A 19 -10.46 0.32 -0.69
C ILE A 19 -10.04 -0.09 0.72
N GLU A 20 -9.52 0.81 1.54
CA GLU A 20 -9.13 0.48 2.92
C GLU A 20 -10.32 0.04 3.77
N ILE A 21 -11.46 0.73 3.67
CA ILE A 21 -12.70 0.35 4.36
C ILE A 21 -13.14 -1.06 3.92
N LEU A 22 -13.10 -1.34 2.62
CA LEU A 22 -13.44 -2.66 2.08
C LEU A 22 -12.51 -3.75 2.63
N LEU A 23 -11.19 -3.52 2.57
CA LEU A 23 -10.20 -4.48 3.08
C LEU A 23 -10.36 -4.74 4.59
N TYR A 24 -10.66 -3.69 5.36
CA TYR A 24 -10.95 -3.80 6.78
C TYR A 24 -12.19 -4.68 7.04
N SER A 25 -13.27 -4.47 6.28
CA SER A 25 -14.50 -5.27 6.40
C SER A 25 -14.28 -6.77 6.10
N MET A 26 -13.27 -7.09 5.30
CA MET A 26 -12.87 -8.46 4.95
C MET A 26 -11.83 -9.04 5.92
N HIS A 27 -11.50 -8.34 7.02
CA HIS A 27 -10.50 -8.76 8.02
C HIS A 27 -9.10 -9.00 7.42
N VAL A 28 -8.76 -8.27 6.34
CA VAL A 28 -7.39 -8.27 5.80
C VAL A 28 -6.48 -7.65 6.85
N LYS A 29 -5.36 -8.31 7.18
CA LYS A 29 -4.44 -7.82 8.22
C LYS A 29 -3.47 -6.77 7.70
N ASN A 30 -2.85 -7.04 6.55
CA ASN A 30 -1.81 -6.18 5.98
C ASN A 30 -2.08 -5.94 4.50
N GLN A 31 -1.89 -4.70 4.09
CA GLN A 31 -1.74 -4.29 2.70
C GLN A 31 -0.26 -4.31 2.34
N VAL A 32 0.07 -4.95 1.22
CA VAL A 32 1.43 -5.03 0.68
C VAL A 32 1.43 -4.61 -0.77
N LEU A 33 2.38 -3.78 -1.17
CA LEU A 33 2.49 -3.29 -2.54
C LEU A 33 3.92 -2.92 -2.93
N PRO A 34 4.30 -3.10 -4.21
CA PRO A 34 5.49 -2.49 -4.77
C PRO A 34 5.20 -1.02 -5.10
N ALA A 35 6.00 -0.10 -4.55
CA ALA A 35 5.94 1.34 -4.85
C ALA A 35 7.19 1.76 -5.63
N ALA A 36 7.01 2.47 -6.74
CA ALA A 36 8.11 3.11 -7.45
C ALA A 36 8.89 4.04 -6.49
N GLU A 37 10.22 4.05 -6.57
CA GLU A 37 11.07 4.84 -5.67
C GLU A 37 10.67 6.33 -5.66
N GLU A 38 10.27 6.88 -6.81
CA GLU A 38 9.85 8.27 -6.96
C GLU A 38 8.54 8.57 -6.21
N ALA A 39 7.69 7.57 -6.01
CA ALA A 39 6.41 7.70 -5.32
C ALA A 39 6.47 7.27 -3.85
N LYS A 40 7.56 6.63 -3.41
CA LYS A 40 7.71 6.04 -2.08
C LYS A 40 7.35 6.99 -0.95
N SER A 41 7.78 8.25 -1.04
CA SER A 41 7.52 9.27 -0.03
C SER A 41 6.02 9.57 0.17
N ILE A 42 5.20 9.49 -0.88
CA ILE A 42 3.75 9.67 -0.78
C ILE A 42 3.14 8.50 0.01
N TRP A 43 3.53 7.28 -0.32
CA TRP A 43 3.05 6.08 0.38
C TRP A 43 3.45 6.07 1.85
N THR A 44 4.70 6.44 2.16
CA THR A 44 5.18 6.42 3.55
C THR A 44 4.66 7.61 4.35
N ASN A 45 4.76 8.83 3.81
CA ASN A 45 4.53 10.04 4.61
C ASN A 45 3.04 10.42 4.66
N LYS A 46 2.25 10.09 3.64
CA LYS A 46 0.82 10.46 3.58
C LYS A 46 -0.12 9.30 3.81
N LEU A 47 0.22 8.11 3.33
CA LEU A 47 -0.66 6.94 3.40
C LEU A 47 -0.31 5.98 4.53
N GLY A 48 0.78 6.22 5.27
CA GLY A 48 1.15 5.47 6.47
C GLY A 48 1.78 4.11 6.19
N PHE A 49 2.25 3.86 4.96
CA PHE A 49 3.04 2.67 4.67
C PHE A 49 4.44 2.77 5.26
N ARG A 50 5.06 1.63 5.47
CA ARG A 50 6.49 1.53 5.78
C ARG A 50 7.18 0.60 4.80
N LYS A 51 8.49 0.72 4.68
CA LYS A 51 9.27 -0.25 3.94
C LYS A 51 9.15 -1.62 4.63
N MET A 52 8.83 -2.65 3.86
CA MET A 52 8.80 -4.02 4.36
C MET A 52 10.24 -4.46 4.69
N THR A 53 10.41 -5.20 5.78
CA THR A 53 11.71 -5.78 6.13
C THR A 53 11.98 -7.04 5.30
N ASP A 54 13.24 -7.42 5.18
CA ASP A 54 13.63 -8.60 4.41
C ASP A 54 13.04 -9.88 5.02
N GLU A 55 12.92 -9.96 6.36
CA GLU A 55 12.29 -11.09 7.04
C GLU A 55 10.80 -11.21 6.68
N ARG A 56 10.08 -10.09 6.64
CA ARG A 56 8.67 -10.04 6.25
C ARG A 56 8.48 -10.40 4.78
N TYR A 57 9.38 -9.95 3.91
CA TYR A 57 9.36 -10.31 2.51
C TYR A 57 9.55 -11.83 2.32
N LEU A 58 10.50 -12.42 3.05
CA LEU A 58 10.75 -13.86 3.05
C LEU A 58 9.57 -14.67 3.62
N GLU A 59 8.85 -14.12 4.60
CA GLU A 59 7.62 -14.73 5.13
C GLU A 59 6.52 -14.76 4.07
N TYR A 60 6.19 -13.62 3.46
CA TYR A 60 5.13 -13.54 2.46
C TYR A 60 5.44 -14.32 1.17
N SER A 61 6.70 -14.31 0.73
CA SER A 61 7.10 -14.98 -0.52
C SER A 61 7.00 -16.51 -0.46
N ARG A 62 6.86 -17.10 0.73
CA ARG A 62 6.59 -18.55 0.90
C ARG A 62 5.19 -18.91 0.45
N ASP A 63 4.22 -18.05 0.77
CA ASP A 63 2.80 -18.32 0.56
C ASP A 63 2.23 -17.59 -0.67
N PHE A 64 2.88 -16.51 -1.11
CA PHE A 64 2.41 -15.65 -2.19
C PHE A 64 3.53 -15.30 -3.17
N THR A 65 3.23 -15.28 -4.46
CA THR A 65 4.15 -14.72 -5.46
C THR A 65 4.08 -13.19 -5.39
N LEU A 66 5.01 -12.59 -4.64
CA LEU A 66 5.21 -11.15 -4.66
C LEU A 66 5.89 -10.75 -5.98
N THR A 67 5.32 -9.81 -6.70
CA THR A 67 5.92 -9.31 -7.95
C THR A 67 6.94 -8.22 -7.63
N GLU A 68 8.20 -8.52 -7.90
CA GLU A 68 9.29 -7.56 -7.83
C GLU A 68 9.44 -6.83 -9.17
N PHE A 69 9.52 -5.51 -9.11
CA PHE A 69 9.78 -4.66 -10.26
C PHE A 69 11.03 -3.83 -10.00
N ASN A 70 11.93 -3.77 -10.97
CA ASN A 70 13.10 -2.87 -10.89
C ASN A 70 12.65 -1.43 -10.65
N GLY A 71 13.32 -0.74 -9.73
CA GLY A 71 12.97 0.62 -9.33
C GLY A 71 11.77 0.72 -8.40
N THR A 72 11.36 -0.38 -7.75
CA THR A 72 10.31 -0.37 -6.72
C THR A 72 10.83 -0.86 -5.37
N SER A 73 10.27 -0.29 -4.29
CA SER A 73 10.38 -0.78 -2.92
C SER A 73 9.11 -1.51 -2.52
N MET A 74 9.23 -2.69 -1.93
CA MET A 74 8.08 -3.36 -1.30
C MET A 74 7.71 -2.63 0.00
N LEU A 75 6.45 -2.19 0.10
CA LEU A 75 5.91 -1.50 1.24
C LEU A 75 4.80 -2.32 1.89
N GLU A 76 4.62 -2.13 3.19
CA GLU A 76 3.52 -2.72 3.95
C GLU A 76 2.84 -1.69 4.85
N LYS A 77 1.55 -1.94 5.14
CA LYS A 77 0.75 -1.18 6.10
C LYS A 77 -0.26 -2.13 6.74
N GLU A 78 -0.44 -2.03 8.05
CA GLU A 78 -1.54 -2.72 8.73
C GLU A 78 -2.88 -2.09 8.32
N VAL A 79 -3.87 -2.93 8.01
CA VAL A 79 -5.22 -2.44 7.73
C VAL A 79 -5.89 -2.11 9.05
N GLN A 80 -6.26 -0.86 9.21
CA GLN A 80 -6.99 -0.37 10.37
C GLN A 80 -8.30 0.26 9.89
N GLN A 81 -9.26 0.43 10.80
CA GLN A 81 -10.49 1.14 10.47
C GLN A 81 -10.13 2.60 10.17
N THR A 82 -10.08 2.97 8.90
CA THR A 82 -9.66 4.31 8.53
C THR A 82 -10.76 5.33 8.81
N SER A 83 -10.47 6.34 9.62
CA SER A 83 -11.27 7.55 9.77
C SER A 83 -10.70 8.65 8.86
N TYR A 84 -10.77 8.48 7.55
CA TYR A 84 -10.64 9.65 6.67
C TYR A 84 -11.92 10.46 6.82
N GLU A 85 -11.85 11.66 7.42
CA GLU A 85 -12.93 12.64 7.30
C GLU A 85 -13.07 12.97 5.80
N LEU A 86 -14.15 12.50 5.18
CA LEU A 86 -14.51 12.79 3.80
C LEU A 86 -15.04 14.21 3.64
#